data_AF-A0A960FPH7-F1
#
_entry.id   AF-A0A960FPH7-F1
#
_cell.length_a   1.000
_cell.length_b   1.000
_cell.length_c   1.000
_cell.angle_alpha   90.00
_cell.angle_beta   90.00
_cell.angle_gamma   90.00
#
_symmetry.space_group_name_H-M   'P 1'
#
loop_
_entity.id
_entity.type
_entity.pdbx_description
1 polymer ?
#
loop_
_entity_poly.entity_id
_entity_poly.type
_entity_poly.pdbx_seq_one_letter_code
_entity_poly.pdbx_strand_id
1 'polypeptide(L)' 'QEKLKSGDIYQVAEVVRNLALRDADKGLSAGEKRMLGQARQILVSELTFALDVPEADAERTLDEVLA' A
#
# COMPACT_ATOMS: atom_id res chain seq x y z
N GLN A 1 -8.54 0.87 -11.77
CA GLN A 1 -9.31 -0.10 -10.96
C GLN A 1 -8.95 -1.57 -11.26
N GLU A 2 -8.42 -1.90 -12.44
CA GLU A 2 -7.99 -3.29 -12.75
C GLU A 2 -6.84 -3.80 -11.87
N LYS A 3 -5.83 -2.95 -11.57
CA LYS A 3 -4.64 -3.35 -10.79
C LYS A 3 -4.92 -3.83 -9.36
N LEU A 4 -6.02 -3.41 -8.73
CA LEU A 4 -6.40 -3.86 -7.39
C LEU A 4 -7.30 -5.10 -7.40
N LYS A 5 -7.84 -5.48 -8.57
CA LYS A 5 -8.73 -6.64 -8.74
C LYS A 5 -8.01 -7.87 -9.29
N SER A 6 -6.76 -7.73 -9.73
CA SER A 6 -5.96 -8.80 -10.33
C SER A 6 -5.44 -9.81 -9.31
N GLY A 7 -5.37 -9.44 -8.02
CA GLY A 7 -4.71 -10.24 -6.98
C GLY A 7 -3.18 -10.28 -7.11
N ASP A 8 -2.61 -9.54 -8.07
CA ASP A 8 -1.17 -9.45 -8.26
C ASP A 8 -0.57 -8.46 -7.26
N ILE A 9 0.15 -8.99 -6.27
CA ILE A 9 0.71 -8.19 -5.18
C ILE A 9 1.72 -7.15 -5.67
N TYR A 10 2.41 -7.39 -6.80
CA TYR A 10 3.32 -6.41 -7.36
C TYR A 10 2.58 -5.20 -7.93
N GLN A 11 1.38 -5.39 -8.48
CA GLN A 11 0.54 -4.29 -8.94
C GLN A 11 -0.03 -3.47 -7.78
N VAL A 12 -0.40 -4.14 -6.69
CA VAL A 12 -0.82 -3.45 -5.46
C VAL A 12 0.33 -2.62 -4.90
N ALA A 13 1.54 -3.18 -4.82
CA ALA A 13 2.73 -2.48 -4.37
C ALA A 13 3.07 -1.26 -5.26
N GLU A 14 2.91 -1.38 -6.58
CA GLU A 14 3.09 -0.26 -7.51
C GLU A 14 2.09 0.88 -7.23
N VAL A 15 0.82 0.54 -6.95
CA VAL A 15 -0.22 1.53 -6.60
C VAL A 15 0.11 2.22 -5.27
N VAL A 16 0.51 1.46 -4.24
CA VAL A 16 0.91 2.03 -2.94
C VAL A 16 2.07 3.00 -3.12
N ARG A 17 3.15 2.56 -3.78
CA ARG A 17 4.35 3.40 -4.02
C ARG A 17 3.99 4.68 -4.76
N ASN A 18 3.26 4.58 -5.87
CA ASN A 18 2.96 5.75 -6.69
C ASN A 18 2.05 6.74 -5.96
N LEU A 19 1.04 6.27 -5.22
CA LEU A 19 0.13 7.13 -4.47
C LEU A 19 0.82 7.74 -3.24
N ALA A 20 1.69 7.00 -2.55
CA ALA A 20 2.47 7.53 -1.42
C ALA A 20 3.41 8.66 -1.87
N LEU A 21 4.16 8.45 -2.95
CA LEU A 21 5.02 9.48 -3.55
C LEU A 21 4.20 10.71 -4.01
N ARG A 22 3.02 10.46 -4.58
CA ARG A 22 2.12 11.53 -5.03
C ARG A 22 1.57 12.35 -3.87
N ASP A 23 1.21 11.72 -2.76
CA ASP A 23 0.71 12.39 -1.56
C ASP A 23 1.80 13.29 -0.95
N ALA A 24 3.04 12.80 -0.90
CA ALA A 24 4.19 13.56 -0.40
C ALA A 24 4.52 14.78 -1.27
N ASP A 25 4.37 14.69 -2.59
CA ASP A 25 4.70 15.77 -3.53
C ASP A 25 3.59 16.82 -3.65
N LYS A 26 2.35 16.44 -3.99
CA LYS A 26 1.25 17.40 -4.27
C LYS A 26 -0.07 17.09 -3.57
N GLY A 27 -0.09 16.08 -2.71
CA GLY A 27 -1.29 15.59 -2.05
C GLY A 27 -2.20 14.76 -2.96
N LEU A 28 -3.12 14.03 -2.33
CA LEU A 28 -4.12 13.19 -2.99
C LEU A 28 -5.54 13.75 -2.90
N SER A 29 -6.34 13.50 -3.94
CA SER A 29 -7.80 13.67 -3.89
C SER A 29 -8.45 12.69 -2.92
N ALA A 30 -9.71 12.93 -2.53
CA ALA A 30 -10.44 12.03 -1.65
C ALA A 30 -10.57 10.59 -2.21
N GLY A 31 -10.69 10.45 -3.53
CA GLY A 31 -10.74 9.15 -4.20
C GLY A 31 -9.39 8.42 -4.14
N GLU A 32 -8.30 9.14 -4.38
CA GLU A 32 -6.95 8.60 -4.32
C GLU A 32 -6.53 8.23 -2.89
N LYS A 33 -6.91 9.03 -1.87
CA LYS A 33 -6.68 8.69 -0.46
C LYS A 33 -7.37 7.38 -0.07
N ARG A 34 -8.61 7.18 -0.52
CA ARG A 34 -9.33 5.90 -0.31
C ARG A 34 -8.62 4.74 -1.03
N MET A 35 -8.16 4.97 -2.25
CA MET A 35 -7.43 3.96 -3.02
C MET A 35 -6.10 3.58 -2.37
N LEU A 36 -5.34 4.56 -1.89
CA LEU A 36 -4.09 4.33 -1.15
C LEU A 36 -4.36 3.54 0.13
N GLY A 37 -5.39 3.90 0.89
CA GLY A 37 -5.78 3.16 2.10
C GLY A 37 -6.11 1.69 1.81
N GLN A 38 -6.92 1.43 0.78
CA GLN A 38 -7.25 0.06 0.36
C GLN A 38 -6.03 -0.71 -0.11
N ALA A 39 -5.15 -0.09 -0.91
CA ALA A 39 -3.94 -0.72 -1.41
C ALA A 39 -2.93 -1.03 -0.28
N ARG A 40 -2.79 -0.12 0.70
CA ARG A 40 -1.97 -0.36 1.90
C ARG A 40 -2.50 -1.54 2.71
N GLN A 41 -3.80 -1.61 2.98
CA GLN A 41 -4.38 -2.72 3.74
C GLN A 41 -4.14 -4.08 3.08
N ILE A 42 -4.32 -4.18 1.76
CA ILE A 42 -4.03 -5.41 1.02
C ILE A 42 -2.55 -5.78 1.14
N LEU A 43 -1.65 -4.82 0.91
CA LEU A 43 -0.21 -5.07 0.96
C LEU A 43 0.27 -5.46 2.36
N VAL A 44 -0.22 -4.79 3.41
CA VAL A 44 0.11 -5.09 4.81
C VAL A 44 -0.39 -6.48 5.20
N SER A 45 -1.59 -6.87 4.77
CA SER A 45 -2.12 -8.23 5.02
C SER A 45 -1.24 -9.31 4.39
N GLU A 46 -0.76 -9.09 3.17
CA GLU A 46 0.15 -10.03 2.49
C GLU A 46 1.53 -10.05 3.16
N LEU A 47 2.07 -8.90 3.59
CA LEU A 47 3.33 -8.83 4.33
C LEU A 47 3.25 -9.54 5.69
N THR A 48 2.15 -9.35 6.41
CA THR A 48 1.86 -10.04 7.68
C THR A 48 1.92 -11.55 7.48
N PHE A 49 1.26 -12.06 6.43
CA PHE A 49 1.25 -13.48 6.12
C PHE A 49 2.60 -14.01 5.62
N ALA A 50 3.28 -13.27 4.74
CA ALA A 50 4.53 -13.69 4.13
C ALA A 50 5.74 -13.66 5.08
N LEU A 51 5.73 -12.73 6.04
CA LEU A 51 6.81 -12.53 7.00
C LEU A 51 6.53 -13.16 8.37
N ASP A 52 5.32 -13.67 8.60
CA ASP A 52 4.85 -14.20 9.90
C ASP A 52 5.07 -13.20 11.05
N VAL A 53 4.67 -11.95 10.80
CA VAL A 53 4.79 -10.84 11.76
C VAL A 53 3.43 -10.23 12.05
N PRO A 54 3.22 -9.60 13.22
CA PRO A 54 2.01 -8.83 13.49
C PRO A 54 1.79 -7.69 12.47
N GLU A 55 0.53 -7.32 12.25
CA GLU A 55 0.13 -6.24 11.33
C GLU A 55 0.90 -4.93 11.61
N ALA A 56 1.08 -4.58 12.88
CA ALA A 56 1.82 -3.38 13.29
C ALA A 56 3.30 -3.39 12.84
N ASP A 57 3.94 -4.56 12.80
CA ASP A 57 5.32 -4.70 12.34
C ASP A 57 5.41 -4.65 10.81
N ALA A 58 4.41 -5.20 10.11
CA ALA A 58 4.28 -5.10 8.66
C ALA A 58 4.00 -3.65 8.21
N GLU A 59 3.11 -2.93 8.90
CA GLU A 59 2.86 -1.49 8.66
C GLU A 59 4.12 -0.67 8.84
N ARG A 60 4.86 -0.89 9.94
CA ARG A 60 6.12 -0.20 10.20
C ARG A 60 7.16 -0.47 9.11
N THR A 61 7.29 -1.73 8.69
CA THR A 61 8.18 -2.10 7.57
C THR A 61 7.79 -1.37 6.29
N LEU A 62 6.49 -1.29 5.99
CA LEU A 62 5.99 -0.59 4.80
C LEU A 62 6.28 0.92 4.88
N ASP A 63 6.09 1.53 6.05
CA ASP A 63 6.35 2.96 6.26
C ASP A 63 7.84 3.29 6.20
N GLU A 64 8.72 2.41 6.73
CA GLU A 64 10.18 2.54 6.62
C GLU A 64 10.67 2.51 5.16
N VAL A 65 10.00 1.73 4.30
CA VAL A 65 10.36 1.61 2.87
C VAL A 65 9.82 2.76 2.03
N LEU A 66 8.73 3.40 2.45
CA LEU A 66 8.09 4.51 1.72
C LEU A 66 8.59 5.90 2.15
N ALA A 67 9.31 5.99 3.27
CA ALA A 67 9.94 7.23 3.78
C ALA A 67 11.10 7.71 2.90
#